data_AF-A0A944RP81-F1
#
_entry.id   AF-A0A944RP81-F1
#
_cell.length_a   1.000
_cell.length_b   1.000
_cell.length_c   1.000
_cell.angle_alpha   90.00
_cell.angle_beta   90.00
_cell.angle_gamma   90.00
#
_symmetry.space_group_name_H-M   'P 1'
#
loop_
_entity.id
_entity.type
_entity.pdbx_description
1 polymer ?
#
loop_
_entity_poly.entity_id
_entity_poly.type
_entity_poly.pdbx_seq_one_letter_code
_entity_poly.pdbx_strand_id
1 'polypeptide(L)'
;MSQREKTTISPKLHEDTKSISTHRAFVYSIIMPGWGEWYAGSRMRSFFTGIMLLVSLVLFTFIMFDLTVAITDMIMDIIDGDMNAKMPAIPFNYLGLSIAGLCFTWLWGIISSIDIAVKKQKQDNELPENNPIWGVVFSWVCPGSGHVYSGYPLFGYILFTGYLMGILLLFPVYKHLGNEIFEMMYNGTLSATNRFEIISLFREYTTRLHFSFAPLFLKILKYVAIAGTIDSLNEIIAKRADNSFEWMKNPWIRGLVHLLFGWLCPGAGQLLEKRNISGWGIIVINAACLLIVGFLLTSGSITPSTAYKYNILISGLQWIAIIEAPAYMMFKLKKV
;
A
#
# COMPACT_ATOMS: atom_id res chain seq x y z
N MET A 1 -22.31 -47.84 -52.25
CA MET A 1 -23.05 -47.64 -50.98
C MET A 1 -22.36 -48.46 -49.89
N SER A 2 -21.57 -47.81 -49.04
CA SER A 2 -21.21 -48.35 -47.72
C SER A 2 -20.91 -47.15 -46.81
N GLN A 3 -21.46 -47.21 -45.62
CA GLN A 3 -21.84 -46.08 -44.77
C GLN A 3 -20.62 -45.45 -44.10
N ARG A 4 -20.54 -44.10 -44.16
CA ARG A 4 -19.69 -43.29 -43.30
C ARG A 4 -20.12 -43.49 -41.84
N GLU A 5 -19.21 -43.97 -41.01
CA GLU A 5 -19.29 -43.81 -39.56
C GLU A 5 -19.41 -42.32 -39.24
N LYS A 6 -20.58 -41.92 -38.76
CA LYS A 6 -20.76 -40.64 -38.06
C LYS A 6 -20.07 -40.79 -36.71
N THR A 7 -18.85 -40.29 -36.61
CA THR A 7 -18.25 -39.92 -35.33
C THR A 7 -19.11 -38.82 -34.72
N THR A 8 -19.98 -39.22 -33.80
CA THR A 8 -20.76 -38.33 -32.95
C THR A 8 -19.77 -37.61 -32.04
N ILE A 9 -19.25 -36.48 -32.49
CA ILE A 9 -18.59 -35.51 -31.62
C ILE A 9 -19.70 -35.04 -30.67
N SER A 10 -19.71 -35.60 -29.47
CA SER A 10 -20.47 -35.06 -28.36
C SER A 10 -20.04 -33.60 -28.22
N PRO A 11 -20.95 -32.62 -28.36
CA PRO A 11 -20.65 -31.29 -27.93
C PRO A 11 -20.56 -31.39 -26.42
N LYS A 12 -19.33 -31.53 -25.90
CA LYS A 12 -19.07 -31.07 -24.53
C LYS A 12 -19.55 -29.63 -24.56
N LEU A 13 -20.65 -29.41 -23.87
CA LEU A 13 -21.14 -28.12 -23.44
C LEU A 13 -19.90 -27.41 -22.91
N HIS A 14 -19.28 -26.56 -23.75
CA HIS A 14 -18.42 -25.52 -23.26
C HIS A 14 -19.39 -24.67 -22.45
N GLU A 15 -19.54 -24.99 -21.16
CA GLU A 15 -19.88 -23.93 -20.21
C GLU A 15 -18.93 -22.80 -20.59
N ASP A 16 -19.51 -21.68 -21.03
CA ASP A 16 -18.81 -20.42 -21.21
C ASP A 16 -18.21 -20.06 -19.85
N THR A 17 -17.08 -20.69 -19.52
CA THR A 17 -16.31 -20.42 -18.32
C THR A 17 -15.73 -19.04 -18.55
N LYS A 18 -16.50 -18.05 -18.12
CA LYS A 18 -16.18 -16.63 -18.19
C LYS A 18 -14.73 -16.44 -17.76
N SER A 19 -13.93 -15.84 -18.63
CA SER A 19 -12.51 -15.62 -18.40
C SER A 19 -12.24 -14.98 -17.03
N ILE A 20 -11.23 -15.48 -16.33
CA ILE A 20 -10.91 -15.04 -14.97
C ILE A 20 -10.24 -13.68 -15.08
N SER A 21 -10.97 -12.62 -14.74
CA SER A 21 -10.41 -11.27 -14.67
C SER A 21 -9.55 -11.05 -13.42
N THR A 22 -8.32 -10.56 -13.61
CA THR A 22 -7.39 -10.25 -12.51
C THR A 22 -7.88 -9.07 -11.69
N HIS A 23 -8.53 -8.08 -12.33
CA HIS A 23 -9.11 -6.92 -11.63
C HIS A 23 -10.23 -7.34 -10.66
N ARG A 24 -11.07 -8.30 -11.06
CA ARG A 24 -12.12 -8.83 -10.17
C ARG A 24 -11.55 -9.63 -9.01
N ALA A 25 -10.54 -10.48 -9.27
CA ALA A 25 -9.85 -11.22 -8.22
C ALA A 25 -9.30 -10.26 -7.15
N PHE A 26 -8.68 -9.15 -7.58
CA PHE A 26 -8.21 -8.09 -6.70
C PHE A 26 -9.33 -7.46 -5.88
N VAL A 27 -10.42 -7.00 -6.52
CA VAL A 27 -11.55 -6.37 -5.82
C VAL A 27 -12.14 -7.31 -4.76
N TYR A 28 -12.33 -8.58 -5.09
CA TYR A 28 -12.82 -9.57 -4.14
C TYR A 28 -11.85 -9.79 -2.97
N SER A 29 -10.53 -9.80 -3.23
CA SER A 29 -9.54 -9.92 -2.15
C SER A 29 -9.43 -8.68 -1.25
N ILE A 30 -9.74 -7.48 -1.76
CA ILE A 30 -9.85 -6.28 -0.90
C ILE A 30 -11.04 -6.38 0.03
N ILE A 31 -12.18 -6.86 -0.47
CA ILE A 31 -13.42 -6.97 0.31
C ILE A 31 -13.22 -8.00 1.43
N MET A 32 -12.73 -9.18 1.07
CA MET A 32 -12.51 -10.25 2.04
C MET A 32 -11.33 -11.13 1.62
N PRO A 33 -10.27 -11.23 2.44
CA PRO A 33 -9.17 -12.16 2.22
C PRO A 33 -9.70 -13.59 2.03
N GLY A 34 -9.22 -14.25 0.97
CA GLY A 34 -9.70 -15.57 0.54
C GLY A 34 -10.71 -15.53 -0.60
N TRP A 35 -11.54 -14.49 -0.74
CA TRP A 35 -12.56 -14.46 -1.81
C TRP A 35 -11.96 -14.31 -3.22
N GLY A 36 -10.93 -13.46 -3.36
CA GLY A 36 -10.22 -13.32 -4.64
C GLY A 36 -9.57 -14.62 -5.10
N GLU A 37 -8.98 -15.38 -4.18
CA GLU A 37 -8.36 -16.68 -4.46
C GLU A 37 -9.40 -17.74 -4.85
N TRP A 38 -10.56 -17.73 -4.18
CA TRP A 38 -11.69 -18.59 -4.52
C TRP A 38 -12.19 -18.31 -5.94
N TYR A 39 -12.40 -17.03 -6.25
CA TYR A 39 -12.83 -16.57 -7.58
C TYR A 39 -11.80 -16.98 -8.65
N ALA A 40 -10.51 -16.86 -8.36
CA ALA A 40 -9.45 -17.29 -9.28
C ALA A 40 -9.28 -18.83 -9.36
N GLY A 41 -10.11 -19.60 -8.66
CA GLY A 41 -10.17 -21.07 -8.74
C GLY A 41 -9.33 -21.83 -7.70
N SER A 42 -8.65 -21.14 -6.77
CA SER A 42 -7.82 -21.78 -5.74
C SER A 42 -8.55 -21.95 -4.41
N ARG A 43 -9.43 -22.94 -4.34
CA ARG A 43 -10.29 -23.20 -3.15
C ARG A 43 -9.48 -23.50 -1.89
N MET A 44 -8.43 -24.31 -1.98
CA MET A 44 -7.61 -24.66 -0.81
C MET A 44 -6.88 -23.45 -0.24
N ARG A 45 -6.28 -22.60 -1.08
CA ARG A 45 -5.61 -21.37 -0.62
C ARG A 45 -6.61 -20.40 0.02
N SER A 46 -7.75 -20.21 -0.65
CA SER A 46 -8.86 -19.41 -0.12
C SER A 46 -9.30 -19.86 1.28
N PHE A 47 -9.46 -21.17 1.48
CA PHE A 47 -9.82 -21.74 2.77
C PHE A 47 -8.79 -21.43 3.85
N PHE A 48 -7.49 -21.62 3.55
CA PHE A 48 -6.42 -21.26 4.50
C PHE A 48 -6.37 -19.76 4.80
N THR A 49 -6.45 -18.90 3.79
CA THR A 49 -6.49 -17.44 3.98
C THR A 49 -7.70 -17.02 4.82
N GLY A 50 -8.86 -17.65 4.59
CA GLY A 50 -10.07 -17.42 5.39
C GLY A 50 -9.91 -17.83 6.85
N ILE A 51 -9.27 -18.98 7.13
CA ILE A 51 -8.92 -19.39 8.50
C ILE A 51 -7.96 -18.38 9.14
N MET A 52 -6.91 -17.98 8.43
CA MET A 52 -5.94 -16.99 8.95
C MET A 52 -6.61 -15.67 9.29
N LEU A 53 -7.58 -15.24 8.46
CA LEU A 53 -8.36 -14.03 8.71
C LEU A 53 -9.21 -14.19 9.97
N LEU A 54 -9.93 -15.30 10.11
CA LEU A 54 -10.79 -15.57 11.26
C LEU A 54 -9.97 -15.61 12.56
N VAL A 55 -8.83 -16.31 12.57
CA VAL A 55 -7.93 -16.35 13.72
C VAL A 55 -7.42 -14.95 14.06
N SER A 56 -6.98 -14.17 13.06
CA SER A 56 -6.47 -12.81 13.27
C SER A 56 -7.56 -11.86 13.80
N LEU A 57 -8.79 -11.97 13.28
CA LEU A 57 -9.93 -11.17 13.73
C LEU A 57 -10.33 -11.53 15.16
N VAL A 58 -10.45 -12.82 15.48
CA VAL A 58 -10.78 -13.27 16.83
C VAL A 58 -9.74 -12.76 17.83
N LEU A 59 -8.44 -12.93 17.53
CA LEU A 59 -7.35 -12.42 18.36
C LEU A 59 -7.43 -10.90 18.54
N PHE A 60 -7.62 -10.15 17.46
CA PHE A 60 -7.75 -8.71 17.50
C PHE A 60 -8.97 -8.26 18.34
N THR A 61 -10.13 -8.89 18.15
CA THR A 61 -11.34 -8.59 18.91
C THR A 61 -11.16 -8.84 20.40
N PHE A 62 -10.56 -9.96 20.81
CA PHE A 62 -10.27 -10.23 22.21
C PHE A 62 -9.35 -9.16 22.82
N ILE A 63 -8.26 -8.79 22.14
CA ILE A 63 -7.33 -7.78 22.63
C ILE A 63 -7.99 -6.40 22.73
N MET A 64 -8.82 -6.03 21.74
CA MET A 64 -9.55 -4.77 21.78
C MET A 64 -10.60 -4.74 22.89
N PHE A 65 -11.25 -5.87 23.16
CA PHE A 65 -12.17 -6.01 24.29
C PHE A 65 -11.44 -5.82 25.62
N ASP A 66 -10.34 -6.54 25.85
CA ASP A 66 -9.51 -6.42 27.07
C ASP A 66 -9.00 -4.99 27.25
N LEU A 67 -8.55 -4.35 26.16
CA LEU A 67 -8.12 -2.95 26.18
C LEU A 67 -9.27 -2.01 26.55
N THR A 68 -10.46 -2.22 25.99
CA THR A 68 -11.63 -1.39 26.28
C THR A 68 -12.03 -1.51 27.74
N VAL A 69 -12.12 -2.74 28.27
CA VAL A 69 -12.40 -2.99 29.69
C VAL A 69 -11.36 -2.30 30.57
N ALA A 70 -10.07 -2.47 30.27
CA ALA A 70 -9.00 -1.89 31.07
C ALA A 70 -9.00 -0.35 31.08
N ILE A 71 -9.34 0.28 29.95
CA ILE A 71 -9.51 1.75 29.86
C ILE A 71 -10.77 2.18 30.61
N THR A 72 -11.88 1.45 30.48
CA THR A 72 -13.13 1.76 31.20
C THR A 72 -12.93 1.67 32.70
N ASP A 73 -12.31 0.61 33.21
CA ASP A 73 -12.01 0.44 34.64
C ASP A 73 -11.16 1.61 35.15
N MET A 74 -10.09 1.97 34.44
CA MET A 74 -9.25 3.12 34.77
C MET A 74 -10.05 4.43 34.82
N ILE A 75 -10.95 4.67 33.87
CA ILE A 75 -11.80 5.87 33.87
C ILE A 75 -12.75 5.86 35.07
N MET A 76 -13.35 4.72 35.40
CA MET A 76 -14.25 4.60 36.55
C MET A 76 -13.50 4.82 37.87
N ASP A 77 -12.30 4.26 38.04
CA ASP A 77 -11.46 4.48 39.22
C ASP A 77 -11.11 5.98 39.40
N ILE A 78 -10.80 6.68 38.29
CA ILE A 78 -10.55 8.13 38.31
C ILE A 78 -11.82 8.90 38.71
N ILE A 79 -12.99 8.50 38.21
CA ILE A 79 -14.28 9.12 38.56
C ILE A 79 -14.61 8.92 40.05
N ASP A 80 -14.30 7.74 40.59
CA ASP A 80 -14.51 7.39 42.00
C ASP A 80 -13.49 8.06 42.94
N GLY A 81 -12.56 8.84 42.38
CA GLY A 81 -11.59 9.65 43.13
C GLY A 81 -10.31 8.92 43.51
N ASP A 82 -10.08 7.71 42.99
CA ASP A 82 -8.78 7.05 43.14
C ASP A 82 -7.76 7.64 42.17
N MET A 83 -7.11 8.72 42.62
CA MET A 83 -6.01 9.34 41.88
C MET A 83 -4.75 8.47 41.83
N ASN A 84 -4.72 7.32 42.51
CA ASN A 84 -3.66 6.32 42.41
C ASN A 84 -4.00 5.17 41.45
N ALA A 85 -5.10 5.28 40.67
CA ALA A 85 -5.46 4.30 39.65
C ALA A 85 -4.22 3.94 38.81
N LYS A 86 -3.81 2.68 38.90
CA LYS A 86 -2.64 2.19 38.17
C LYS A 86 -3.00 2.15 36.70
N MET A 87 -2.10 2.66 35.88
CA MET A 87 -2.26 2.58 34.45
C MET A 87 -2.44 1.10 34.03
N PRO A 88 -3.47 0.77 33.24
CA PRO A 88 -3.67 -0.59 32.80
C PRO A 88 -2.45 -1.05 32.01
N ALA A 89 -1.99 -2.28 32.26
CA ALA A 89 -0.90 -2.86 31.50
C ALA A 89 -1.39 -3.11 30.06
N ILE A 90 -1.20 -2.13 29.18
CA ILE A 90 -1.65 -2.23 27.79
C ILE A 90 -0.84 -3.36 27.13
N PRO A 91 -1.51 -4.39 26.58
CA PRO A 91 -0.84 -5.52 25.95
C PRO A 91 -0.33 -5.14 24.55
N PHE A 92 0.50 -4.09 24.45
CA PHE A 92 0.96 -3.53 23.18
C PHE A 92 1.54 -4.61 22.26
N ASN A 93 2.32 -5.56 22.80
CA ASN A 93 2.92 -6.63 21.99
C ASN A 93 1.85 -7.50 21.31
N TYR A 94 0.78 -7.84 22.03
CA TYR A 94 -0.32 -8.62 21.49
C TYR A 94 -1.14 -7.81 20.49
N LEU A 95 -1.40 -6.53 20.79
CA LEU A 95 -2.08 -5.60 19.88
C LEU A 95 -1.29 -5.43 18.57
N GLY A 96 0.03 -5.27 18.66
CA GLY A 96 0.91 -5.20 17.50
C GLY A 96 0.88 -6.46 16.67
N LEU A 97 0.95 -7.63 17.33
CA LEU A 97 0.91 -8.93 16.66
C LEU A 97 -0.44 -9.16 15.95
N SER A 98 -1.56 -8.80 16.57
CA SER A 98 -2.89 -8.98 15.98
C SER A 98 -3.12 -8.05 14.80
N ILE A 99 -2.72 -6.78 14.89
CA ILE A 99 -2.74 -5.83 13.76
C ILE A 99 -1.84 -6.34 12.63
N ALA A 100 -0.62 -6.79 12.94
CA ALA A 100 0.30 -7.33 11.94
C ALA A 100 -0.27 -8.58 11.26
N GLY A 101 -0.93 -9.47 12.01
CA GLY A 101 -1.61 -10.65 11.46
C GLY A 101 -2.76 -10.29 10.53
N LEU A 102 -3.56 -9.29 10.88
CA LEU A 102 -4.62 -8.75 10.00
C LEU A 102 -4.03 -8.15 8.72
N CYS A 103 -3.03 -7.27 8.84
CA CYS A 103 -2.36 -6.67 7.69
C CYS A 103 -1.71 -7.73 6.79
N PHE A 104 -1.01 -8.70 7.38
CA PHE A 104 -0.41 -9.82 6.67
C PHE A 104 -1.48 -10.56 5.85
N THR A 105 -2.56 -10.99 6.50
CA THR A 105 -3.60 -11.78 5.86
C THR A 105 -4.28 -11.01 4.73
N TRP A 106 -4.51 -9.71 4.92
CA TRP A 106 -5.13 -8.87 3.89
C TRP A 106 -4.24 -8.70 2.67
N LEU A 107 -2.99 -8.33 2.88
CA LEU A 107 -2.02 -8.12 1.80
C LEU A 107 -1.68 -9.46 1.11
N TRP A 108 -1.59 -10.54 1.87
CA TRP A 108 -1.41 -11.90 1.34
C TRP A 108 -2.56 -12.29 0.41
N GLY A 109 -3.81 -12.11 0.86
CA GLY A 109 -4.99 -12.41 0.04
C GLY A 109 -5.01 -11.62 -1.27
N ILE A 110 -4.53 -10.37 -1.25
CA ILE A 110 -4.42 -9.51 -2.44
C ILE A 110 -3.36 -10.02 -3.41
N ILE A 111 -2.12 -10.22 -2.96
CA ILE A 111 -1.03 -10.62 -3.86
C ILE A 111 -1.22 -12.05 -4.37
N SER A 112 -1.75 -12.95 -3.54
CA SER A 112 -2.03 -14.34 -3.90
C SER A 112 -3.16 -14.42 -4.93
N SER A 113 -4.25 -13.67 -4.77
CA SER A 113 -5.37 -13.67 -5.74
C SER A 113 -4.91 -13.20 -7.12
N ILE A 114 -4.08 -12.16 -7.18
CA ILE A 114 -3.48 -11.65 -8.42
C ILE A 114 -2.55 -12.69 -9.05
N ASP A 115 -1.65 -13.31 -8.27
CA ASP A 115 -0.73 -14.35 -8.77
C ASP A 115 -1.49 -15.53 -9.38
N ILE A 116 -2.54 -16.01 -8.70
CA ILE A 116 -3.36 -17.13 -9.17
C ILE A 116 -4.11 -16.73 -10.45
N ALA A 117 -4.74 -15.56 -10.48
CA ALA A 117 -5.47 -15.09 -11.65
C ALA A 117 -4.55 -14.95 -12.88
N VAL A 118 -3.36 -14.35 -12.71
CA VAL A 118 -2.36 -14.21 -13.77
C VAL A 118 -1.86 -15.57 -14.25
N LYS A 119 -1.57 -16.51 -13.33
CA LYS A 119 -1.16 -17.88 -13.69
C LYS A 119 -2.25 -18.61 -14.46
N LYS A 120 -3.51 -18.44 -14.07
CA LYS A 120 -4.65 -19.09 -14.69
C LYS A 120 -4.91 -18.55 -16.10
N GLN A 121 -4.89 -17.23 -16.28
CA GLN A 121 -4.93 -16.59 -17.61
C GLN A 121 -3.81 -17.12 -18.52
N LYS A 122 -2.59 -17.24 -18.01
CA LYS A 122 -1.45 -17.82 -18.76
C LYS A 122 -1.67 -19.28 -19.14
N GLN A 123 -2.21 -20.11 -18.24
CA GLN A 123 -2.53 -21.51 -18.51
C GLN A 123 -3.62 -21.66 -19.58
N ASP A 124 -4.59 -20.74 -19.57
CA ASP A 124 -5.72 -20.75 -20.49
C ASP A 124 -5.38 -20.04 -21.82
N ASN A 125 -4.10 -19.67 -22.04
CA ASN A 125 -3.59 -18.93 -23.21
C ASN A 125 -4.33 -17.61 -23.49
N GLU A 126 -4.87 -16.98 -22.45
CA GLU A 126 -5.53 -15.69 -22.55
C GLU A 126 -4.50 -14.54 -22.59
N LEU A 127 -4.87 -13.46 -23.28
CA LEU A 127 -4.04 -12.25 -23.30
C LEU A 127 -4.07 -11.59 -21.91
N PRO A 128 -2.91 -11.32 -21.28
CA PRO A 128 -2.90 -10.67 -19.98
C PRO A 128 -3.52 -9.27 -20.05
N GLU A 129 -4.35 -8.93 -19.05
CA GLU A 129 -5.16 -7.71 -18.95
C GLU A 129 -4.33 -6.42 -18.69
N ASN A 130 -3.01 -6.45 -18.88
CA ASN A 130 -1.97 -5.49 -18.46
C ASN A 130 -2.30 -3.99 -18.69
N ASN A 131 -3.09 -3.41 -17.79
CA ASN A 131 -3.47 -2.01 -17.76
C ASN A 131 -2.60 -1.26 -16.73
N PRO A 132 -1.86 -0.21 -17.14
CA PRO A 132 -1.04 0.61 -16.24
C PRO A 132 -1.78 1.11 -15.01
N ILE A 133 -3.05 1.50 -15.15
CA ILE A 133 -3.84 2.04 -14.05
C ILE A 133 -4.04 0.99 -12.96
N TRP A 134 -4.45 -0.21 -13.36
CA TRP A 134 -4.62 -1.31 -12.43
C TRP A 134 -3.29 -1.74 -11.81
N GLY A 135 -2.19 -1.75 -12.57
CA GLY A 135 -0.87 -2.03 -12.01
C GLY A 135 -0.44 -1.04 -10.92
N VAL A 136 -0.70 0.25 -11.11
CA VAL A 136 -0.43 1.28 -10.09
C VAL A 136 -1.35 1.11 -8.88
N VAL A 137 -2.65 0.90 -9.10
CA VAL A 137 -3.61 0.65 -8.00
C VAL A 137 -3.19 -0.56 -7.17
N PHE A 138 -2.83 -1.67 -7.82
CA PHE A 138 -2.34 -2.87 -7.16
C PHE A 138 -1.09 -2.56 -6.32
N SER A 139 -0.09 -1.92 -6.92
CA SER A 139 1.16 -1.54 -6.23
C SER A 139 0.96 -0.60 -5.06
N TRP A 140 -0.01 0.30 -5.14
CA TRP A 140 -0.29 1.26 -4.08
C TRP A 140 -0.98 0.60 -2.88
N VAL A 141 -1.97 -0.27 -3.14
CA VAL A 141 -2.69 -1.00 -2.09
C VAL A 141 -1.80 -2.06 -1.45
N CYS A 142 -1.14 -2.89 -2.27
CA CYS A 142 -0.25 -3.95 -1.83
C CYS A 142 1.07 -3.87 -2.62
N PRO A 143 2.12 -3.23 -2.07
CA PRO A 143 3.43 -3.16 -2.71
C PRO A 143 3.91 -4.54 -3.15
N GLY A 144 4.31 -4.65 -4.41
CA GLY A 144 4.70 -5.91 -5.06
C GLY A 144 3.62 -6.55 -5.91
N SER A 145 2.33 -6.36 -5.61
CA SER A 145 1.24 -6.98 -6.38
C SER A 145 1.15 -6.48 -7.82
N GLY A 146 1.53 -5.22 -8.10
CA GLY A 146 1.65 -4.72 -9.47
C GLY A 146 2.76 -5.38 -10.28
N HIS A 147 3.85 -5.83 -9.65
CA HIS A 147 4.90 -6.60 -10.33
C HIS A 147 4.44 -8.02 -10.62
N VAL A 148 3.72 -8.66 -9.68
CA VAL A 148 3.07 -9.95 -9.93
C VAL A 148 2.11 -9.84 -11.12
N TYR A 149 1.28 -8.80 -11.13
CA TYR A 149 0.38 -8.49 -12.23
C TYR A 149 1.10 -8.30 -13.57
N SER A 150 2.24 -7.61 -13.54
CA SER A 150 3.10 -7.42 -14.70
C SER A 150 3.85 -8.70 -15.13
N GLY A 151 3.69 -9.82 -14.41
CA GLY A 151 4.31 -11.09 -14.73
C GLY A 151 5.70 -11.31 -14.13
N TYR A 152 6.13 -10.47 -13.17
CA TYR A 152 7.39 -10.58 -12.44
C TYR A 152 7.15 -10.97 -10.96
N PRO A 153 6.71 -12.21 -10.67
CA PRO A 153 6.24 -12.58 -9.34
C PRO A 153 7.34 -12.55 -8.28
N LEU A 154 8.57 -12.97 -8.60
CA LEU A 154 9.67 -13.00 -7.64
C LEU A 154 9.94 -11.61 -7.05
N PHE A 155 10.07 -10.59 -7.90
CA PHE A 155 10.30 -9.23 -7.45
C PHE A 155 9.07 -8.67 -6.71
N GLY A 156 7.87 -9.03 -7.14
CA GLY A 156 6.63 -8.73 -6.43
C GLY A 156 6.63 -9.25 -4.99
N TYR A 157 7.02 -10.51 -4.77
CA TYR A 157 7.10 -11.08 -3.42
C TYR A 157 8.20 -10.45 -2.57
N ILE A 158 9.35 -10.07 -3.15
CA ILE A 158 10.41 -9.33 -2.43
C ILE A 158 9.87 -7.99 -1.90
N LEU A 159 9.19 -7.21 -2.74
CA LEU A 159 8.58 -5.95 -2.33
C LEU A 159 7.48 -6.13 -1.28
N PHE A 160 6.66 -7.16 -1.42
CA PHE A 160 5.63 -7.53 -0.44
C PHE A 160 6.23 -7.86 0.92
N THR A 161 7.25 -8.73 0.97
CA THR A 161 7.93 -9.10 2.21
C THR A 161 8.65 -7.90 2.83
N GLY A 162 9.30 -7.07 2.02
CA GLY A 162 9.88 -5.81 2.48
C GLY A 162 8.82 -4.92 3.12
N TYR A 163 7.64 -4.80 2.51
CA TYR A 163 6.56 -3.96 3.02
C TYR A 163 6.01 -4.48 4.35
N LEU A 164 5.82 -5.80 4.48
CA LEU A 164 5.45 -6.43 5.74
C LEU A 164 6.49 -6.20 6.84
N MET A 165 7.78 -6.33 6.52
CA MET A 165 8.86 -6.01 7.47
C MET A 165 8.77 -4.54 7.92
N GLY A 166 8.53 -3.62 7.01
CA GLY A 166 8.32 -2.21 7.34
C GLY A 166 7.14 -1.98 8.30
N ILE A 167 6.03 -2.71 8.12
CA ILE A 167 4.87 -2.65 9.04
C ILE A 167 5.26 -3.16 10.42
N LEU A 168 6.00 -4.27 10.51
CA LEU A 168 6.49 -4.79 11.80
C LEU A 168 7.43 -3.81 12.49
N LEU A 169 8.25 -3.08 11.73
CA LEU A 169 9.13 -2.04 12.27
C LEU A 169 8.38 -0.80 12.78
N LEU A 170 7.12 -0.58 12.40
CA LEU A 170 6.30 0.48 12.98
C LEU A 170 5.93 0.19 14.44
N PHE A 171 5.78 -1.09 14.79
CA PHE A 171 5.32 -1.48 16.11
C PHE A 171 6.17 -0.93 17.28
N PRO A 172 7.51 -1.10 17.32
CA PRO A 172 8.33 -0.54 18.39
C PRO A 172 8.22 1.00 18.46
N VAL A 173 8.05 1.67 17.31
CA VAL A 173 7.90 3.13 17.25
C VAL A 173 6.59 3.57 17.90
N TYR A 174 5.46 2.91 17.57
CA TYR A 174 4.17 3.20 18.18
C TYR A 174 4.11 2.81 19.65
N LYS A 175 4.76 1.72 20.05
CA LYS A 175 4.85 1.32 21.46
C LYS A 175 5.58 2.36 22.30
N HIS A 176 6.73 2.82 21.81
CA HIS A 176 7.51 3.86 22.49
C HIS A 176 6.69 5.16 22.59
N LEU A 177 6.08 5.59 21.48
CA LEU A 177 5.22 6.77 21.45
C LEU A 177 4.03 6.66 22.42
N GLY A 178 3.38 5.50 22.45
CA GLY A 178 2.29 5.23 23.37
C GLY A 178 2.74 5.43 24.82
N ASN A 179 3.83 4.77 25.21
CA ASN A 179 4.37 4.86 26.56
C ASN A 179 4.70 6.32 26.97
N GLU A 180 5.33 7.10 26.09
CA GLU A 180 5.66 8.51 26.37
C GLU A 180 4.41 9.37 26.58
N ILE A 181 3.41 9.23 25.71
CA ILE A 181 2.14 9.96 25.84
C ILE A 181 1.45 9.60 27.16
N PHE A 182 1.43 8.33 27.52
CA PHE A 182 0.82 7.86 28.75
C PHE A 182 1.54 8.36 30.00
N GLU A 183 2.87 8.32 30.01
CA GLU A 183 3.69 8.87 31.11
C GLU A 183 3.44 10.38 31.28
N MET A 184 3.32 11.12 30.18
CA MET A 184 3.04 12.55 30.22
C MET A 184 1.64 12.88 30.75
N MET A 185 0.65 12.03 30.46
CA MET A 185 -0.70 12.14 31.05
C MET A 185 -0.68 11.82 32.54
N TYR A 186 0.03 10.77 32.95
CA TYR A 186 0.12 10.33 34.35
C TYR A 186 0.84 11.36 35.23
N ASN A 187 1.95 11.92 34.77
CA ASN A 187 2.75 12.89 35.52
C ASN A 187 2.11 14.28 35.61
N GLY A 188 0.90 14.48 35.06
CA GLY A 188 0.22 15.78 35.05
C GLY A 188 0.92 16.84 34.18
N THR A 189 1.99 16.48 33.48
CA THR A 189 2.70 17.37 32.54
C THR A 189 1.82 17.78 31.36
N LEU A 190 0.87 16.93 30.95
CA LEU A 190 -0.19 17.30 30.03
C LEU A 190 -1.33 18.01 30.80
N SER A 191 -1.12 19.25 31.21
CA SER A 191 -2.21 20.04 31.78
C SER A 191 -3.24 20.36 30.69
N ALA A 192 -4.47 19.89 30.86
CA ALA A 192 -5.59 20.15 29.96
C ALA A 192 -5.91 21.65 29.77
N THR A 193 -5.35 22.52 30.62
CA THR A 193 -5.53 23.97 30.55
C THR A 193 -4.68 24.65 29.47
N ASN A 194 -3.58 24.04 28.99
CA ASN A 194 -2.70 24.63 27.97
C ASN A 194 -2.79 23.90 26.62
N ARG A 195 -3.85 24.18 25.85
CA ARG A 195 -4.09 23.53 24.55
C ARG A 195 -2.95 23.71 23.55
N PHE A 196 -2.23 24.83 23.60
CA PHE A 196 -1.13 25.10 22.66
C PHE A 196 0.07 24.18 22.90
N GLU A 197 0.34 23.85 24.16
CA GLU A 197 1.41 22.93 24.55
C GLU A 197 1.14 21.50 24.08
N ILE A 198 -0.11 21.04 24.23
CA ILE A 198 -0.58 19.75 23.71
C ILE A 198 -0.41 19.69 22.18
N ILE A 199 -0.82 20.76 21.47
CA ILE A 199 -0.67 20.82 20.00
C ILE A 199 0.80 20.82 19.58
N SER A 200 1.68 21.56 20.27
CA SER A 200 3.11 21.58 19.95
C SER A 200 3.76 20.22 20.17
N LEU A 201 3.39 19.55 21.26
CA LEU A 201 3.89 18.24 21.64
C LEU A 201 3.42 17.17 20.63
N PHE A 202 2.13 17.17 20.28
CA PHE A 202 1.59 16.29 19.24
C PHE A 202 2.25 16.53 17.88
N ARG A 203 2.50 17.80 17.51
CA ARG A 203 3.22 18.14 16.28
C ARG A 203 4.66 17.62 16.31
N GLU A 204 5.32 17.76 17.45
CA GLU A 204 6.67 17.24 17.63
C GLU A 204 6.72 15.74 17.40
N TYR A 205 5.84 15.02 18.09
CA TYR A 205 5.74 13.56 18.00
C TYR A 205 5.37 13.07 16.61
N THR A 206 4.36 13.66 16.00
CA THR A 206 3.97 13.29 14.63
C THR A 206 5.08 13.56 13.63
N THR A 207 5.88 14.61 13.82
CA THR A 207 7.05 14.88 12.96
C THR A 207 8.14 13.83 13.16
N ARG A 208 8.48 13.50 14.41
CA ARG A 208 9.45 12.44 14.73
C ARG A 208 9.01 11.08 14.19
N LEU A 209 7.73 10.74 14.34
CA LEU A 209 7.13 9.55 13.77
C LEU A 209 7.25 9.56 12.24
N HIS A 210 6.81 10.63 11.58
CA HIS A 210 6.81 10.74 10.11
C HIS A 210 8.19 10.54 9.49
N PHE A 211 9.22 11.05 10.17
CA PHE A 211 10.62 10.98 9.74
C PHE A 211 11.42 9.82 10.36
N SER A 212 10.77 8.96 11.15
CA SER A 212 11.40 7.75 11.65
C SER A 212 11.65 6.76 10.50
N PHE A 213 12.57 5.82 10.73
CA PHE A 213 13.01 4.89 9.68
C PHE A 213 11.84 4.08 9.09
N ALA A 214 10.94 3.55 9.92
CA ALA A 214 9.90 2.64 9.44
C ALA A 214 8.89 3.29 8.47
N PRO A 215 8.28 4.47 8.77
CA PRO A 215 7.43 5.18 7.81
C PRO A 215 8.17 5.61 6.54
N LEU A 216 9.42 6.08 6.65
CA LEU A 216 10.22 6.45 5.48
C LEU A 216 10.51 5.24 4.59
N PHE A 217 10.91 4.13 5.18
CA PHE A 217 11.14 2.87 4.48
C PHE A 217 9.89 2.40 3.74
N LEU A 218 8.73 2.36 4.40
CA LEU A 218 7.45 2.00 3.78
C LEU A 218 7.07 2.94 2.63
N LYS A 219 7.28 4.25 2.79
CA LYS A 219 6.99 5.26 1.77
C LYS A 219 7.88 5.09 0.55
N ILE A 220 9.19 4.91 0.75
CA ILE A 220 10.16 4.69 -0.34
C ILE A 220 9.86 3.37 -1.05
N LEU A 221 9.57 2.30 -0.30
CA LEU A 221 9.24 1.00 -0.89
C LEU A 221 7.97 1.07 -1.75
N LYS A 222 6.95 1.84 -1.33
CA LYS A 222 5.77 2.15 -2.15
C LYS A 222 6.15 2.88 -3.44
N TYR A 223 7.03 3.88 -3.38
CA TYR A 223 7.50 4.58 -4.56
C TYR A 223 8.20 3.64 -5.54
N VAL A 224 9.12 2.80 -5.05
CA VAL A 224 9.81 1.79 -5.86
C VAL A 224 8.81 0.78 -6.45
N ALA A 225 7.82 0.33 -5.68
CA ALA A 225 6.82 -0.63 -6.15
C ALA A 225 5.95 -0.05 -7.27
N ILE A 226 5.50 1.20 -7.15
CA ILE A 226 4.71 1.89 -8.17
C ILE A 226 5.56 2.13 -9.42
N ALA A 227 6.76 2.70 -9.24
CA ALA A 227 7.67 3.04 -10.33
C ALA A 227 8.11 1.82 -11.13
N GLY A 228 8.55 0.76 -10.45
CA GLY A 228 8.95 -0.49 -11.10
C GLY A 228 7.80 -1.16 -11.84
N THR A 229 6.57 -1.05 -11.33
CA THR A 229 5.38 -1.58 -12.03
C THR A 229 5.07 -0.79 -13.30
N ILE A 230 5.14 0.54 -13.25
CA ILE A 230 4.95 1.38 -14.45
C ILE A 230 6.00 1.05 -15.51
N ASP A 231 7.27 0.93 -15.12
CA ASP A 231 8.36 0.61 -16.02
C ASP A 231 8.18 -0.80 -16.65
N SER A 232 7.86 -1.80 -15.82
CA SER A 232 7.55 -3.16 -16.26
C SER A 232 6.40 -3.22 -17.26
N LEU A 233 5.31 -2.48 -16.98
CA LEU A 233 4.14 -2.44 -17.87
C LEU A 233 4.46 -1.69 -19.17
N ASN A 234 5.23 -0.61 -19.12
CA ASN A 234 5.67 0.10 -20.32
C ASN A 234 6.47 -0.79 -21.26
N GLU A 235 7.36 -1.63 -20.73
CA GLU A 235 8.12 -2.60 -21.52
C GLU A 235 7.20 -3.62 -22.21
N ILE A 236 6.21 -4.14 -21.47
CA ILE A 236 5.25 -5.11 -22.01
C ILE A 236 4.34 -4.48 -23.07
N ILE A 237 3.87 -3.26 -22.83
CA ILE A 237 3.00 -2.52 -23.76
C ILE A 237 3.77 -2.18 -25.04
N ALA A 238 5.04 -1.77 -24.93
CA ALA A 238 5.87 -1.49 -26.11
C ALA A 238 6.03 -2.69 -27.05
N LYS A 239 5.97 -3.92 -26.50
CA LYS A 239 6.04 -5.17 -27.28
C LYS A 239 4.70 -5.56 -27.93
N ARG A 240 3.57 -4.94 -27.58
CA ARG A 240 2.27 -5.19 -28.22
C ARG A 240 2.06 -4.26 -29.41
N ALA A 241 1.59 -4.84 -30.52
CA ALA A 241 1.23 -4.09 -31.73
C ALA A 241 -0.01 -3.20 -31.56
N ASP A 242 -0.87 -3.53 -30.59
CA ASP A 242 -2.15 -2.85 -30.36
C ASP A 242 -2.00 -1.71 -29.35
N ASN A 243 -1.42 -0.60 -29.83
CA ASN A 243 -1.01 0.55 -29.03
C ASN A 243 -2.11 1.64 -28.91
N SER A 244 -3.29 1.30 -28.42
CA SER A 244 -4.18 2.37 -27.92
C SER A 244 -4.99 1.96 -26.71
N PHE A 245 -4.47 2.29 -25.53
CA PHE A 245 -5.37 2.51 -24.40
C PHE A 245 -6.28 3.68 -24.75
N GLU A 246 -7.57 3.43 -24.93
CA GLU A 246 -8.53 4.47 -25.33
C GLU A 246 -8.53 5.67 -24.36
N TRP A 247 -8.28 5.43 -23.07
CA TRP A 247 -8.17 6.50 -22.07
C TRP A 247 -6.99 7.44 -22.29
N MET A 248 -5.94 7.02 -23.01
CA MET A 248 -4.83 7.90 -23.40
C MET A 248 -5.17 8.84 -24.57
N LYS A 249 -6.32 8.63 -25.26
CA LYS A 249 -6.76 9.51 -26.35
C LYS A 249 -7.29 10.85 -25.85
N ASN A 250 -7.90 10.88 -24.66
CA ASN A 250 -8.39 12.13 -24.08
C ASN A 250 -7.27 12.83 -23.27
N PRO A 251 -6.83 14.03 -23.69
CA PRO A 251 -5.72 14.73 -23.04
C PRO A 251 -6.04 15.12 -21.59
N TRP A 252 -7.31 15.38 -21.27
CA TRP A 252 -7.74 15.71 -19.90
C TRP A 252 -7.64 14.50 -18.97
N ILE A 253 -8.15 13.34 -19.42
CA ILE A 253 -8.08 12.10 -18.66
C ILE A 253 -6.62 11.71 -18.45
N ARG A 254 -5.81 11.77 -19.51
CA ARG A 254 -4.37 11.49 -19.43
C ARG A 254 -3.67 12.45 -18.47
N GLY A 255 -3.92 13.75 -18.55
CA GLY A 255 -3.36 14.75 -17.63
C GLY A 255 -3.74 14.50 -16.17
N LEU A 256 -5.01 14.15 -15.91
CA LEU A 256 -5.49 13.79 -14.58
C LEU A 256 -4.79 12.52 -14.04
N VAL A 257 -4.63 11.48 -14.87
CA VAL A 257 -3.90 10.26 -14.48
C VAL A 257 -2.45 10.57 -14.12
N HIS A 258 -1.77 11.45 -14.88
CA HIS A 258 -0.40 11.87 -14.56
C HIS A 258 -0.32 12.60 -13.22
N LEU A 259 -1.27 13.50 -12.95
CA LEU A 259 -1.36 14.20 -11.67
C LEU A 259 -1.60 13.23 -10.51
N LEU A 260 -2.57 12.32 -10.67
CA LEU A 260 -2.90 11.31 -9.66
C LEU A 260 -1.71 10.39 -9.38
N PHE A 261 -1.03 9.88 -10.41
CA PHE A 261 0.10 8.98 -10.20
C PHE A 261 1.32 9.71 -9.66
N GLY A 262 1.57 10.94 -10.12
CA GLY A 262 2.61 11.79 -9.54
C GLY A 262 2.39 12.07 -8.05
N TRP A 263 1.13 12.27 -7.63
CA TRP A 263 0.78 12.44 -6.21
C TRP A 263 1.05 11.17 -5.39
N LEU A 264 0.74 10.00 -5.95
CA LEU A 264 1.01 8.70 -5.30
C LEU A 264 2.51 8.38 -5.24
N CYS A 265 3.26 8.68 -6.30
CA CYS A 265 4.69 8.44 -6.43
C CYS A 265 5.32 9.57 -7.27
N PRO A 266 6.15 10.43 -6.66
CA PRO A 266 6.79 11.52 -7.39
C PRO A 266 7.75 10.92 -8.41
N GLY A 267 7.59 11.27 -9.69
CA GLY A 267 8.31 10.64 -10.80
C GLY A 267 7.47 9.67 -11.63
N ALA A 268 6.34 9.18 -11.11
CA ALA A 268 5.49 8.22 -11.84
C ALA A 268 4.92 8.79 -13.14
N GLY A 269 4.58 10.08 -13.19
CA GLY A 269 4.14 10.74 -14.41
C GLY A 269 5.23 10.78 -15.49
N GLN A 270 6.48 11.01 -15.11
CA GLN A 270 7.63 10.97 -16.02
C GLN A 270 7.83 9.54 -16.56
N LEU A 271 7.68 8.51 -15.70
CA LEU A 271 7.76 7.11 -16.10
C LEU A 271 6.65 6.73 -17.08
N LEU A 272 5.40 7.19 -16.85
CA LEU A 272 4.29 6.98 -17.79
C LEU A 272 4.58 7.57 -19.18
N GLU A 273 5.26 8.72 -19.24
CA GLU A 273 5.71 9.35 -20.50
C GLU A 273 7.00 8.71 -21.07
N LYS A 274 7.42 7.54 -20.56
CA LYS A 274 8.64 6.81 -20.95
C LYS A 274 9.93 7.62 -20.73
N ARG A 275 9.92 8.57 -19.80
CA ARG A 275 11.09 9.38 -19.41
C ARG A 275 11.77 8.75 -18.19
N ASN A 276 12.29 7.54 -18.38
CA ASN A 276 12.78 6.67 -17.30
C ASN A 276 13.83 7.34 -16.40
N ILE A 277 14.84 7.98 -16.99
CA ILE A 277 15.91 8.66 -16.24
C ILE A 277 15.34 9.78 -15.36
N SER A 278 14.42 10.59 -15.90
CA SER A 278 13.81 11.69 -15.17
C SER A 278 12.92 11.17 -14.03
N GLY A 279 12.08 10.17 -14.31
CA GLY A 279 11.19 9.58 -13.30
C GLY A 279 11.96 8.94 -12.14
N TRP A 280 12.94 8.08 -12.42
CA TRP A 280 13.78 7.47 -11.40
C TRP A 280 14.63 8.51 -10.65
N GLY A 281 15.16 9.51 -11.35
CA GLY A 281 15.91 10.61 -10.73
C GLY A 281 15.09 11.37 -9.69
N ILE A 282 13.83 11.71 -10.00
CA ILE A 282 12.92 12.38 -9.07
C ILE A 282 12.64 11.53 -7.83
N ILE A 283 12.41 10.22 -8.02
CA ILE A 283 12.19 9.28 -6.90
C ILE A 283 13.41 9.24 -5.98
N VAL A 284 14.61 9.05 -6.55
CA VAL A 284 15.86 8.95 -5.79
C VAL A 284 16.17 10.24 -5.04
N ILE A 285 16.05 11.40 -5.69
CA ILE A 285 16.28 12.70 -5.05
C ILE A 285 15.30 12.90 -3.89
N ASN A 286 14.01 12.62 -4.12
CA ASN A 286 13.01 12.77 -3.07
C ASN A 286 13.25 11.82 -1.88
N ALA A 287 13.56 10.54 -2.16
CA ALA A 287 13.90 9.57 -1.13
C ALA A 287 15.14 10.00 -0.33
N ALA A 288 16.19 10.46 -1.01
CA ALA A 288 17.41 10.96 -0.38
C ALA A 288 17.13 12.16 0.52
N CYS A 289 16.35 13.15 0.05
CA CYS A 289 15.97 14.30 0.87
C CYS A 289 15.21 13.89 2.13
N LEU A 290 14.23 12.97 2.01
CA LEU A 290 13.48 12.48 3.16
C LEU A 290 14.36 11.73 4.17
N LEU A 291 15.27 10.88 3.69
CA LEU A 291 16.22 10.14 4.53
C LEU A 291 17.23 11.07 5.22
N ILE A 292 17.74 12.09 4.52
CA ILE A 292 18.63 13.10 5.11
C ILE A 292 17.92 13.86 6.22
N VAL A 293 16.68 14.32 6.00
CA VAL A 293 15.90 15.00 7.05
C VAL A 293 15.64 14.07 8.23
N GLY A 294 15.27 12.81 7.97
CA GLY A 294 15.11 11.80 9.02
C GLY A 294 16.39 11.58 9.83
N PHE A 295 17.52 11.40 9.18
CA PHE A 295 18.82 11.22 9.82
C PHE A 295 19.24 12.45 10.66
N LEU A 296 19.08 13.66 10.10
CA LEU A 296 19.39 14.90 10.81
C LEU A 296 18.47 15.07 12.03
N LEU A 297 17.21 14.67 11.93
CA LEU A 297 16.26 14.74 13.04
C LEU A 297 16.59 13.72 14.13
N THR A 298 16.86 12.46 13.76
CA THR A 298 17.21 11.39 14.70
C THR A 298 18.55 11.64 15.40
N SER A 299 19.52 12.24 14.72
CA SER A 299 20.81 12.63 15.32
C SER A 299 20.73 13.86 16.25
N GLY A 300 19.57 14.53 16.32
CA GLY A 300 19.42 15.78 17.08
C GLY A 300 20.06 17.00 16.42
N SER A 301 20.53 16.87 15.17
CA SER A 301 21.15 17.96 14.42
C SER A 301 20.15 19.05 14.03
N ILE A 302 18.87 18.69 13.90
CA ILE A 302 17.77 19.63 13.64
C ILE A 302 16.61 19.40 14.60
N THR A 303 15.83 20.45 14.85
CA THR A 303 14.61 20.34 15.63
C THR A 303 13.44 19.82 14.77
N PRO A 304 12.40 19.26 15.38
CA PRO A 304 11.17 18.86 14.68
C PRO A 304 10.52 20.01 13.88
N SER A 305 10.58 21.25 14.40
CA SER A 305 10.11 22.44 13.67
C SER A 305 10.90 22.68 12.37
N THR A 306 12.22 22.51 12.40
CA THR A 306 13.07 22.61 11.21
C THR A 306 12.82 21.47 10.22
N ALA A 307 12.67 20.23 10.70
CA ALA A 307 12.31 19.09 9.86
C ALA A 307 10.97 19.30 9.14
N TYR A 308 9.98 19.89 9.81
CA TYR A 308 8.71 20.26 9.21
C TYR A 308 8.86 21.30 8.08
N LYS A 309 9.71 22.32 8.27
CA LYS A 309 10.02 23.31 7.20
C LYS A 309 10.66 22.64 5.99
N TYR A 310 11.61 21.73 6.20
CA TYR A 310 12.20 20.96 5.10
C TYR A 310 11.18 20.06 4.42
N ASN A 311 10.24 19.47 5.15
CA ASN A 311 9.15 18.70 4.55
C ASN A 311 8.30 19.53 3.58
N ILE A 312 8.01 20.80 3.92
CA ILE A 312 7.28 21.72 3.05
C ILE A 312 8.08 21.96 1.76
N LEU A 313 9.39 22.20 1.87
CA LEU A 313 10.26 22.39 0.71
C LEU A 313 10.28 21.16 -0.20
N ILE A 314 10.47 19.97 0.40
CA ILE A 314 10.43 18.69 -0.31
C ILE A 314 9.08 18.48 -1.00
N SER A 315 7.97 18.77 -0.31
CA SER A 315 6.62 18.70 -0.89
C SER A 315 6.45 19.68 -2.05
N GLY A 316 7.02 20.89 -1.96
CA GLY A 316 7.05 21.85 -3.07
C GLY A 316 7.77 21.31 -4.30
N LEU A 317 8.93 20.66 -4.12
CA LEU A 317 9.66 19.99 -5.19
C LEU A 317 8.84 18.84 -5.81
N GLN A 318 8.14 18.06 -4.98
CA GLN A 318 7.23 17.01 -5.46
C GLN A 318 6.11 17.61 -6.31
N TRP A 319 5.48 18.72 -5.89
CA TRP A 319 4.43 19.39 -6.66
C TRP A 319 4.94 19.88 -8.02
N ILE A 320 6.16 20.43 -8.08
CA ILE A 320 6.78 20.83 -9.35
C ILE A 320 6.93 19.60 -10.27
N ALA A 321 7.45 18.49 -9.75
CA ALA A 321 7.57 17.24 -10.51
C ALA A 321 6.20 16.69 -10.98
N ILE A 322 5.17 16.80 -10.14
CA ILE A 322 3.80 16.36 -10.46
C ILE A 322 3.21 17.18 -11.62
N ILE A 323 3.43 18.49 -11.63
CA ILE A 323 2.90 19.41 -12.65
C ILE A 323 3.72 19.35 -13.95
N GLU A 324 5.03 19.07 -13.85
CA GLU A 324 5.93 18.99 -15.01
C GLU A 324 5.49 17.92 -16.00
N ALA A 325 5.06 16.74 -15.54
CA ALA A 325 4.63 15.64 -16.41
C ALA A 325 3.43 15.98 -17.32
N PRO A 326 2.29 16.47 -16.82
CA PRO A 326 1.17 16.87 -17.67
C PRO A 326 1.50 18.10 -18.53
N ALA A 327 2.33 19.04 -18.05
CA ALA A 327 2.76 20.19 -18.85
C ALA A 327 3.60 19.75 -20.07
N TYR A 328 4.54 18.83 -19.86
CA TYR A 328 5.34 18.23 -20.93
C TYR A 328 4.46 17.52 -21.97
N MET A 329 3.48 16.73 -21.51
CA MET A 329 2.51 16.05 -22.35
C MET A 329 1.73 17.05 -23.24
N MET A 330 1.19 18.12 -22.64
CA MET A 330 0.46 19.16 -23.39
C MET A 330 1.34 19.87 -24.43
N PHE A 331 2.61 20.13 -24.11
CA PHE A 331 3.55 20.73 -25.06
C PHE A 331 3.87 19.80 -26.24
N LYS A 332 3.99 18.49 -25.99
CA LYS A 332 4.22 17.49 -27.04
C LYS A 332 3.03 17.38 -28.00
N LEU A 333 1.80 17.46 -27.48
CA LEU A 333 0.58 17.43 -28.30
C LEU A 333 0.48 18.63 -29.25
N LYS A 334 1.05 19.79 -28.92
CA LYS A 334 1.06 20.96 -29.82
C LYS A 334 2.03 20.84 -31.00
N LYS A 335 2.97 19.88 -30.96
CA LYS A 335 3.98 19.68 -32.01
C LYS A 335 3.60 18.64 -33.05
N VAL A 336 2.48 17.93 -32.83
CA VAL A 336 1.94 16.89 -33.73
C VAL A 336 0.75 17.49 -34.46
#